data_AF-A0A183EED2-F1
#
_entry.id   AF-A0A183EED2-F1
#
_cell.length_a   1.000
_cell.length_b   1.000
_cell.length_c   1.000
_cell.angle_alpha   90.00
_cell.angle_beta   90.00
_cell.angle_gamma   90.00
#
_symmetry.space_group_name_H-M   'P 1'
#
loop_
_entity.id
_entity.type
_entity.pdbx_description
1 polymer ?
#
loop_
_entity_poly.entity_id
_entity_poly.type
_entity_poly.pdbx_seq_one_letter_code
_entity_poly.pdbx_strand_id
1 'polypeptide(L)'
;MVPLDDIALVILTSGLPSHVGNLNLFLDKPLLFHTMEYMGQHATITELKDRPYRKLTENVEVWKTPGRTQQCLSVLTESQGSVDDSVWDPILRRQNANLIVCLVDWIIPGHGQPFRVLPRYR
;
A
#
# COMPACT_ATOMS: atom_id res chain seq x y z
N MET A 1 15.76 15.87 2.44
CA MET A 1 15.31 15.63 1.05
C MET A 1 15.96 14.34 0.60
N VAL A 2 15.19 13.38 0.07
CA VAL A 2 15.71 12.07 -0.39
C VAL A 2 16.04 12.19 -1.89
N PRO A 3 17.28 11.97 -2.32
CA PRO A 3 17.66 11.89 -3.73
C PRO A 3 16.88 10.81 -4.49
N LEU A 4 16.62 11.02 -5.77
CA LEU A 4 15.96 10.01 -6.62
C LEU A 4 16.77 8.70 -6.69
N ASP A 5 18.09 8.81 -6.68
CA ASP A 5 18.99 7.65 -6.74
C ASP A 5 18.88 6.76 -5.50
N ASP A 6 18.49 7.32 -4.35
CA ASP A 6 18.31 6.58 -3.10
C ASP A 6 16.99 5.81 -3.04
N ILE A 7 16.11 5.98 -4.03
CA ILE A 7 14.85 5.24 -4.12
C ILE A 7 15.14 3.83 -4.65
N ALA A 8 14.83 2.83 -3.83
CA ALA A 8 15.05 1.42 -4.16
C ALA A 8 13.88 0.77 -4.92
N LEU A 9 12.64 1.20 -4.67
CA LEU A 9 11.42 0.62 -5.24
C LEU A 9 10.31 1.66 -5.29
N VAL A 10 9.54 1.68 -6.38
CA VAL A 10 8.31 2.46 -6.50
C VAL A 10 7.10 1.53 -6.47
N ILE A 11 6.11 1.81 -5.62
CA ILE A 11 4.91 0.99 -5.48
C ILE A 11 3.71 1.78 -6.00
N LEU A 12 2.99 1.23 -6.96
CA LEU A 12 1.74 1.79 -7.46
C LEU A 12 0.56 1.19 -6.70
N THR A 13 -0.04 2.00 -5.82
CA THR A 13 -1.18 1.60 -5.01
C THR A 13 -2.49 1.51 -5.81
N SER A 14 -2.59 2.21 -6.94
CA SER A 14 -3.68 2.06 -7.90
C SER A 14 -3.27 2.51 -9.30
N GLY A 15 -3.99 2.03 -10.32
CA GLY A 15 -3.77 2.42 -11.73
C GLY A 15 -4.48 3.71 -12.14
N LEU A 16 -4.96 4.53 -11.20
CA LEU A 16 -5.64 5.79 -11.53
C LEU A 16 -4.61 6.85 -11.97
N PRO A 17 -4.95 7.74 -12.92
CA PRO A 17 -4.03 8.78 -13.41
C PRO A 17 -3.37 9.61 -12.30
N SER A 18 -4.10 9.91 -11.22
CA SER A 18 -3.58 10.65 -10.06
C SER A 18 -2.47 9.94 -9.27
N HIS A 19 -2.30 8.62 -9.45
CA HIS A 19 -1.28 7.81 -8.78
C HIS A 19 -0.13 7.42 -9.71
N VAL A 20 -0.27 7.60 -11.03
CA VAL A 20 0.73 7.17 -12.03
C VAL A 20 1.33 8.33 -12.84
N GLY A 21 0.95 9.57 -12.55
CA GLY A 21 1.28 10.73 -13.39
C GLY A 21 2.77 11.09 -13.50
N ASN A 22 3.62 10.59 -12.59
CA ASN A 22 5.05 10.96 -12.53
C ASN A 22 6.00 9.75 -12.71
N LEU A 23 5.53 8.65 -13.31
CA LEU A 23 6.36 7.45 -13.50
C LEU A 23 7.60 7.69 -14.36
N ASN A 24 7.58 8.71 -15.21
CA ASN A 24 8.72 9.13 -16.02
C ASN A 24 9.95 9.56 -15.21
N LEU A 25 9.81 9.82 -13.91
CA LEU A 25 10.93 10.16 -13.01
C LEU A 25 11.69 8.91 -12.50
N PHE A 26 11.15 7.71 -12.70
CA PHE A 26 11.62 6.48 -12.06
C PHE A 26 11.92 5.35 -13.06
N LEU A 27 12.31 5.70 -14.29
CA LEU A 27 12.47 4.74 -15.41
C LEU A 27 13.46 3.61 -15.12
N ASP A 28 14.50 3.90 -14.33
CA ASP A 28 15.55 2.93 -13.97
C ASP A 28 15.33 2.30 -12.59
N LYS A 29 14.15 2.51 -11.98
CA LYS A 29 13.81 1.95 -10.68
C LYS A 29 12.82 0.79 -10.85
N PRO A 30 12.92 -0.28 -10.04
CA PRO A 30 11.88 -1.30 -10.03
C PRO A 30 10.54 -0.67 -9.62
N LEU A 31 9.49 -1.09 -10.33
CA LEU A 31 8.13 -0.61 -10.15
C LEU A 31 7.22 -1.80 -9.82
N LEU A 32 6.67 -1.84 -8.62
CA LEU A 32 5.70 -2.85 -8.22
C LEU A 32 4.27 -2.37 -8.50
N PHE A 33 3.53 -3.09 -9.33
CA PHE A 33 2.12 -2.86 -9.58
C PHE A 33 1.35 -4.18 -9.60
N HIS A 34 0.35 -4.30 -8.71
CA HIS A 34 -0.42 -5.51 -8.51
C HIS A 34 0.45 -6.74 -8.25
N THR A 35 0.46 -7.72 -9.16
CA THR A 35 1.23 -8.96 -9.05
C THR A 35 2.56 -8.90 -9.80
N MET A 36 2.87 -7.79 -10.47
CA MET A 36 4.02 -7.67 -11.35
C MET A 36 5.00 -6.61 -10.87
N GLU A 37 6.29 -6.91 -11.01
CA GLU A 37 7.38 -5.95 -10.87
C GLU A 37 7.95 -5.64 -12.25
N TYR A 38 8.08 -4.35 -12.57
CA TYR A 38 8.55 -3.85 -13.85
C TYR A 38 9.91 -3.18 -13.67
N MET A 39 10.84 -3.47 -14.58
CA MET A 39 12.15 -2.80 -14.65
C MET A 39 12.55 -2.65 -16.11
N GLY A 40 12.58 -1.41 -16.59
CA GLY A 40 12.73 -1.11 -18.02
C GLY A 40 11.65 -1.82 -18.85
N GLN A 41 12.05 -2.73 -19.74
CA GLN A 41 11.15 -3.51 -20.59
C GLN A 41 10.80 -4.89 -20.02
N HIS A 42 11.34 -5.24 -18.85
CA HIS A 42 11.12 -6.53 -18.23
C HIS A 42 9.98 -6.45 -17.22
N ALA A 43 9.16 -7.49 -17.18
CA ALA A 43 8.08 -7.64 -16.22
C ALA A 43 8.14 -9.04 -15.60
N THR A 44 8.17 -9.10 -14.28
CA THR A 44 8.31 -10.36 -13.53
C THR A 44 7.11 -10.54 -12.62
N ILE A 45 6.53 -11.74 -12.62
CA ILE A 45 5.47 -12.11 -11.69
C ILE A 45 6.07 -12.28 -10.31
N THR A 46 5.46 -11.64 -9.32
CA THR A 46 5.90 -11.66 -7.92
C THR A 46 5.08 -12.67 -7.11
N GLU A 47 5.51 -12.92 -5.88
CA GLU A 47 4.78 -13.74 -4.91
C GLU A 47 3.37 -13.22 -4.58
N LEU A 48 3.06 -11.95 -4.88
CA LEU A 48 1.70 -11.41 -4.76
C LEU A 48 0.71 -12.09 -5.70
N LYS A 49 1.15 -12.86 -6.70
CA LYS A 49 0.25 -13.72 -7.48
C LYS A 49 -0.44 -14.74 -6.57
N ASP A 50 0.34 -15.43 -5.76
CA ASP A 50 -0.12 -16.59 -4.97
C ASP A 50 -0.40 -16.22 -3.51
N ARG A 51 0.18 -15.12 -3.01
CA ARG A 51 0.05 -14.65 -1.63
C ARG A 51 -0.72 -13.33 -1.55
N PRO A 52 -1.43 -13.06 -0.43
CA PRO A 52 -2.12 -11.79 -0.22
C PRO A 52 -1.16 -10.63 0.10
N TYR A 53 0.09 -10.92 0.50
CA TYR A 53 1.10 -9.91 0.83
C TYR A 53 2.52 -10.32 0.37
N ARG A 54 3.41 -9.33 0.35
CA ARG A 54 4.85 -9.43 0.10
C ARG A 54 5.60 -8.62 1.14
N LYS A 55 6.57 -9.23 1.80
CA LYS A 55 7.45 -8.53 2.76
C LYS A 55 8.60 -7.87 2.00
N LEU A 56 8.76 -6.55 2.16
CA LEU A 56 9.84 -5.79 1.49
C LEU A 56 11.05 -5.63 2.39
N THR A 57 10.83 -5.34 3.67
CA THR A 57 11.85 -5.25 4.73
C THR A 57 11.28 -5.83 6.02
N GLU A 58 12.03 -5.79 7.13
CA GLU A 58 11.54 -6.27 8.43
C GLU A 58 10.22 -5.60 8.86
N ASN A 59 10.09 -4.29 8.59
CA ASN A 59 9.00 -3.43 9.08
C ASN A 59 8.09 -2.91 7.97
N VAL A 60 8.29 -3.35 6.71
CA VAL A 60 7.52 -2.86 5.56
C VAL A 60 6.98 -4.02 4.75
N GLU A 61 5.67 -4.03 4.55
CA GLU A 61 4.95 -5.03 3.77
C GLU A 61 4.01 -4.40 2.77
N VAL A 62 3.72 -5.11 1.69
CA VAL A 62 2.75 -4.71 0.66
C VAL A 62 1.64 -5.74 0.61
N TRP A 63 0.40 -5.28 0.67
CA TRP A 63 -0.79 -6.11 0.72
C TRP A 63 -1.67 -5.86 -0.49
N LYS A 64 -2.22 -6.94 -1.08
CA LYS A 64 -3.30 -6.85 -2.06
C LYS A 64 -4.57 -6.40 -1.36
N THR A 65 -5.06 -5.23 -1.74
CA THR A 65 -6.28 -4.65 -1.15
C THR A 65 -7.23 -4.22 -2.26
N PRO A 66 -7.77 -5.20 -3.03
CA PRO A 66 -8.68 -4.89 -4.13
C PRO A 66 -9.88 -4.09 -3.61
N GLY A 67 -10.25 -3.04 -4.32
CA GLY A 67 -11.30 -2.15 -3.85
C GLY A 67 -11.69 -1.18 -4.96
N ARG A 68 -11.13 0.03 -4.92
CA ARG A 68 -11.38 1.04 -5.95
C ARG A 68 -10.97 0.57 -7.34
N THR A 69 -9.88 -0.19 -7.43
CA THR A 69 -9.56 -1.05 -8.57
C THR A 69 -9.20 -2.46 -8.07
N GLN A 70 -9.27 -3.46 -8.94
CA GLN A 70 -8.87 -4.84 -8.59
C GLN A 70 -7.36 -4.96 -8.36
N GLN A 71 -6.59 -4.03 -8.94
CA GLN A 71 -5.13 -3.96 -8.80
C GLN A 71 -4.65 -3.26 -7.54
N CYS A 72 -5.55 -2.75 -6.69
CA CYS A 72 -5.16 -1.93 -5.56
C CYS A 72 -4.21 -2.65 -4.58
N LEU A 73 -3.17 -1.93 -4.19
CA LEU A 73 -2.20 -2.34 -3.17
C LEU A 73 -2.20 -1.33 -2.01
N SER A 74 -1.87 -1.80 -0.82
CA SER A 74 -1.58 -0.93 0.34
C SER A 74 -0.24 -1.30 0.95
N VAL A 75 0.47 -0.30 1.46
CA VAL A 75 1.76 -0.47 2.14
C VAL A 75 1.52 -0.40 3.64
N LEU A 76 1.95 -1.43 4.34
CA LEU A 76 1.94 -1.50 5.80
C LEU A 76 3.34 -1.20 6.32
N THR A 77 3.42 -0.33 7.32
CA THR A 77 4.69 0.00 7.97
C THR A 77 4.53 -0.03 9.48
N GLU A 78 5.38 -0.80 10.17
CA GLU A 78 5.42 -0.78 11.62
C GLU A 78 6.24 0.43 12.11
N SER A 79 5.65 1.26 12.96
CA SER A 79 6.32 2.37 13.64
C SER A 79 6.07 2.22 15.14
N GLN A 80 7.10 2.31 15.97
CA GLN A 80 6.93 2.22 17.42
C GLN A 80 6.16 3.45 17.96
N GLY A 81 4.86 3.30 18.22
CA GLY A 81 4.04 4.35 18.84
C GLY A 81 2.64 3.87 19.23
N SER A 82 2.45 3.54 20.51
CA SER A 82 1.20 3.08 21.16
C SER A 82 0.14 4.17 21.38
N VAL A 83 -1.17 3.85 21.39
CA VAL A 83 -2.22 4.24 22.39
C VAL A 83 -3.67 3.84 21.97
N ASP A 84 -4.39 3.20 22.91
CA ASP A 84 -5.83 3.14 23.34
C ASP A 84 -7.09 3.18 22.43
N ASP A 85 -8.10 2.38 22.86
CA ASP A 85 -9.32 1.75 22.29
C ASP A 85 -10.61 2.65 22.15
N SER A 86 -11.48 2.63 21.10
CA SER A 86 -12.79 1.91 21.11
C SER A 86 -13.91 2.42 20.13
N VAL A 87 -14.77 1.46 19.66
CA VAL A 87 -16.14 1.34 18.95
C VAL A 87 -16.66 1.77 17.48
N TRP A 88 -16.85 0.89 16.44
CA TRP A 88 -17.90 0.82 15.33
C TRP A 88 -17.56 0.46 13.82
N ASP A 89 -17.82 -0.79 13.37
CA ASP A 89 -18.79 -1.40 12.37
C ASP A 89 -19.32 -0.64 11.06
N PRO A 90 -20.06 -1.25 10.07
CA PRO A 90 -19.60 -2.04 8.89
C PRO A 90 -20.51 -1.99 7.61
N ILE A 91 -20.30 -2.58 6.43
CA ILE A 91 -20.59 -4.00 6.07
C ILE A 91 -20.13 -4.28 4.63
N LEU A 92 -20.08 -3.30 3.72
CA LEU A 92 -19.74 -3.57 2.30
C LEU A 92 -18.48 -2.84 1.77
N ARG A 93 -17.89 -1.95 2.57
CA ARG A 93 -16.51 -1.42 2.39
C ARG A 93 -15.46 -2.20 3.21
N ARG A 94 -15.96 -3.10 4.06
CA ARG A 94 -15.30 -3.81 5.15
C ARG A 94 -14.16 -4.73 4.72
N GLN A 95 -14.27 -5.55 3.69
CA GLN A 95 -13.41 -6.76 3.68
C GLN A 95 -11.90 -6.49 3.56
N ASN A 96 -11.46 -5.56 2.69
CA ASN A 96 -10.03 -5.18 2.61
C ASN A 96 -9.67 -3.96 3.45
N ALA A 97 -10.61 -3.03 3.65
CA ALA A 97 -10.40 -1.91 4.56
C ALA A 97 -10.34 -2.38 6.01
N ASN A 98 -11.16 -3.33 6.46
CA ASN A 98 -11.06 -3.96 7.78
C ASN A 98 -9.72 -4.64 7.97
N LEU A 99 -9.23 -5.38 6.96
CA LEU A 99 -7.91 -5.99 7.11
C LEU A 99 -6.87 -4.92 7.44
N ILE A 100 -6.83 -3.80 6.71
CA ILE A 100 -5.88 -2.73 7.01
C ILE A 100 -6.22 -2.01 8.32
N VAL A 101 -7.48 -1.63 8.53
CA VAL A 101 -7.97 -0.86 9.67
C VAL A 101 -7.77 -1.63 10.98
N CYS A 102 -7.98 -2.94 11.00
CA CYS A 102 -7.68 -3.81 12.15
C CYS A 102 -6.18 -3.91 12.43
N LEU A 103 -5.32 -3.66 11.44
CA LEU A 103 -3.86 -3.83 11.53
C LEU A 103 -3.10 -2.53 11.83
N VAL A 104 -3.68 -1.36 11.58
CA VAL A 104 -2.95 -0.07 11.66
C VAL A 104 -3.54 0.91 12.65
N ASP A 105 -2.69 1.79 13.19
CA ASP A 105 -3.10 2.95 13.98
C ASP A 105 -3.42 4.17 13.12
N TRP A 106 -2.85 4.25 11.91
CA TRP A 106 -2.96 5.42 11.02
C TRP A 106 -3.17 5.00 9.57
N ILE A 107 -3.98 5.79 8.85
CA ILE A 107 -4.20 5.64 7.41
C ILE A 107 -3.81 6.95 6.73
N ILE A 108 -2.98 6.81 5.70
CA ILE A 108 -2.63 7.88 4.76
C ILE A 108 -3.44 7.62 3.48
N PRO A 109 -4.57 8.30 3.26
CA PRO A 109 -5.38 8.07 2.07
C PRO A 109 -4.73 8.73 0.85
N GLY A 110 -5.02 8.22 -0.35
CA GLY A 110 -4.56 8.85 -1.60
C GLY A 110 -5.12 10.27 -1.81
N HIS A 111 -6.23 10.62 -1.15
CA HIS A 111 -6.80 11.96 -1.12
C HIS A 111 -7.32 12.30 0.28
N GLY A 112 -6.96 13.47 0.81
CA GLY A 112 -7.35 13.93 2.15
C GLY A 112 -6.18 13.94 3.14
N GLN A 113 -6.45 14.36 4.38
CA GLN A 113 -5.45 14.35 5.44
C GLN A 113 -5.28 12.93 6.01
N PRO A 114 -4.06 12.55 6.44
CA PRO A 114 -3.86 11.36 7.25
C PRO A 114 -4.78 11.39 8.47
N PHE A 115 -5.34 10.24 8.82
CA PHE A 115 -6.21 10.12 9.97
C PHE A 115 -5.87 8.89 10.80
N ARG A 116 -6.06 9.02 12.10
CA ARG A 116 -5.88 7.93 13.04
C ARG A 116 -7.08 6.99 12.94
N VAL A 117 -6.80 5.70 12.83
CA VAL A 117 -7.81 4.67 13.00
C VAL A 117 -8.15 4.64 14.48
N LEU A 118 -9.34 5.11 14.79
CA LEU A 118 -9.86 4.93 16.13
C LEU A 118 -10.08 3.43 16.30
N PRO A 119 -9.61 2.84 17.41
CA PRO A 119 -9.67 1.39 17.63
C PRO A 119 -11.06 0.77 17.56
N ARG A 120 -12.05 1.64 17.64
CA ARG A 120 -13.40 1.52 17.09
C ARG A 120 -13.58 0.76 15.81
N TYR A 121 -12.72 1.02 14.87
CA TYR A 121 -12.83 0.46 13.55
C TYR A 121 -12.05 -0.87 13.41
N ARG A 122 -11.34 -1.32 14.46
CA ARG A 122 -10.72 -2.65 14.54
C ARG A 122 -11.75 -3.70 14.94
#